data_AF-A0A174USS7-F1
#
_entry.id   AF-A0A174USS7-F1
#
_cell.length_a   1.000
_cell.length_b   1.000
_cell.length_c   1.000
_cell.angle_alpha   90.00
_cell.angle_beta   90.00
_cell.angle_gamma   90.00
#
_symmetry.space_group_name_H-M   'P 1'
#
loop_
_entity.id
_entity.type
_entity.pdbx_description
1 polymer ?
#
loop_
_entity_poly.entity_id
_entity_poly.type
_entity_poly.pdbx_seq_one_letter_code
_entity_poly.pdbx_strand_id
1 'polypeptide(L)'
;MELKVKEVIKAKGFTMQQVADMLGITRDTLTRNINGNPTIETLEKIAKALGTSVSDLLDEEKPELEDKNTITCPVCHTKFKMER
;
A
#
# COMPACT_ATOMS: atom_id res chain seq x y z
N MET A 1 -3.42 6.33 13.99
CA MET A 1 -3.03 5.62 12.77
C MET A 1 -2.12 4.49 13.19
N GLU A 2 -2.60 3.25 13.18
CA GLU A 2 -1.71 2.10 13.23
C GLU A 2 -1.20 1.84 11.81
N LEU A 3 0.08 1.48 11.69
CA LEU A 3 0.72 1.14 10.42
C LEU A 3 0.82 -0.38 10.34
N LYS A 4 0.01 -1.02 9.50
CA LYS A 4 0.05 -2.48 9.26
C LYS A 4 1.15 -2.92 8.30
N VAL A 5 2.16 -2.08 8.07
CA VAL A 5 3.30 -2.37 7.18
C VAL A 5 3.94 -3.73 7.48
N LYS A 6 4.10 -4.11 8.75
CA LYS A 6 4.67 -5.41 9.15
C LYS A 6 3.81 -6.59 8.69
N GLU A 7 2.49 -6.46 8.73
CA GLU A 7 1.56 -7.50 8.31
C GLU A 7 1.52 -7.60 6.79
N VAL A 8 1.46 -6.47 6.07
CA VAL A 8 1.46 -6.42 4.61
C VAL A 8 2.73 -7.05 4.03
N ILE A 9 3.89 -6.74 4.61
CA ILE A 9 5.17 -7.32 4.21
C ILE A 9 5.13 -8.86 4.33
N LYS A 10 4.62 -9.37 5.46
CA LYS A 10 4.49 -10.82 5.68
C LYS A 10 3.44 -11.45 4.76
N ALA A 11 2.30 -10.79 4.57
CA ALA A 11 1.22 -11.26 3.71
C ALA A 11 1.67 -11.41 2.25
N LYS A 12 2.58 -10.54 1.79
CA LYS A 12 3.19 -10.63 0.47
C LYS A 12 4.35 -11.63 0.36
N GLY A 13 4.73 -12.30 1.46
CA GLY A 13 5.84 -13.25 1.47
C GLY A 13 7.23 -12.60 1.49
N PHE A 14 7.31 -11.30 1.74
CA PHE A 14 8.58 -10.60 1.91
C PHE A 14 9.01 -10.58 3.37
N THR A 15 10.28 -10.28 3.59
CA THR A 15 10.81 -10.02 4.93
C THR A 15 11.14 -8.54 5.08
N MET A 16 11.08 -8.01 6.30
CA MET A 16 11.50 -6.63 6.62
C MET A 16 12.94 -6.35 6.12
N GLN A 17 13.79 -7.38 6.10
CA GLN A 17 15.17 -7.26 5.65
C GLN A 17 15.28 -7.16 4.14
N GLN A 18 14.52 -7.97 3.39
CA GLN A 18 14.46 -7.87 1.92
C GLN A 18 13.87 -6.52 1.46
N VAL A 19 12.85 -6.03 2.16
CA VAL A 19 12.25 -4.72 1.85
C VAL A 19 13.26 -3.60 2.14
N ALA A 20 13.97 -3.67 3.26
CA ALA A 20 15.01 -2.71 3.60
C ALA A 20 16.16 -2.73 2.57
N ASP A 21 16.58 -3.91 2.14
CA ASP A 21 17.62 -4.10 1.11
C ASP A 21 17.19 -3.49 -0.24
N MET A 22 15.95 -3.74 -0.67
CA MET A 22 15.38 -3.16 -1.90
C MET A 22 15.26 -1.63 -1.83
N LEU A 23 15.07 -1.08 -0.63
CA LEU A 23 15.02 0.35 -0.36
C LEU A 23 16.41 0.97 -0.19
N GLY A 24 17.48 0.17 -0.12
CA GLY A 24 18.83 0.63 0.20
C GLY A 24 18.96 1.21 1.61
N ILE A 25 18.10 0.81 2.55
CA ILE A 25 18.13 1.26 3.94
C ILE A 25 18.38 0.09 4.88
N THR A 26 18.70 0.38 6.15
CA THR A 26 18.83 -0.68 7.15
C THR A 26 17.46 -1.14 7.65
N ARG A 27 17.39 -2.39 8.10
CA ARG A 27 16.18 -2.95 8.76
C ARG A 27 15.75 -2.13 9.98
N ASP A 28 16.70 -1.56 10.72
CA ASP A 28 16.41 -0.70 11.87
C ASP A 28 15.75 0.60 11.43
N THR A 29 16.31 1.26 10.39
CA THR A 29 15.72 2.45 9.76
C THR A 29 14.29 2.18 9.29
N LEU A 30 14.05 1.03 8.65
CA LEU A 30 12.70 0.64 8.22
C LEU A 30 11.77 0.47 9.44
N THR A 31 12.24 -0.20 10.49
CA THR A 31 11.46 -0.41 11.71
C THR A 31 11.12 0.91 12.41
N ARG A 32 12.09 1.83 12.50
CA ARG A 32 11.88 3.20 13.02
C ARG A 32 10.89 4.00 12.18
N ASN A 33 10.94 3.88 10.86
CA ASN A 33 9.97 4.53 9.98
C ASN A 33 8.56 3.98 10.23
N ILE A 34 8.40 2.66 10.32
CA ILE A 34 7.09 2.02 10.52
C ILE A 34 6.50 2.30 11.91
N ASN A 35 7.33 2.34 12.97
CA ASN A 35 6.86 2.58 14.35
C ASN A 35 6.93 4.06 14.74
N GLY A 36 7.44 4.92 13.86
CA GLY A 36 7.57 6.36 14.07
C GLY A 36 6.59 7.14 13.20
N ASN A 37 7.06 8.27 12.67
CA ASN A 37 6.31 9.11 11.75
C ASN A 37 6.96 9.03 10.35
N PRO A 38 6.60 8.04 9.52
CA PRO A 38 7.18 7.90 8.20
C PRO A 38 6.74 9.07 7.31
N THR A 39 7.62 9.49 6.40
CA THR A 39 7.24 10.41 5.33
C THR A 39 6.48 9.67 4.24
N ILE A 40 5.59 10.38 3.52
CA ILE A 40 4.87 9.85 2.35
C ILE A 40 5.84 9.20 1.35
N GLU A 41 6.98 9.84 1.08
CA GLU A 41 7.99 9.32 0.16
C GLU A 41 8.53 7.95 0.61
N THR A 42 8.72 7.73 1.91
CA THR A 42 9.18 6.44 2.44
C THR A 42 8.10 5.38 2.30
N LEU A 43 6.84 5.74 2.57
CA LEU A 43 5.69 4.84 2.36
C LEU A 43 5.53 4.47 0.89
N GLU A 44 5.68 5.42 -0.04
CA GLU A 44 5.62 5.17 -1.49
C GLU A 44 6.71 4.21 -1.93
N LYS A 45 7.95 4.40 -1.45
CA LYS A 45 9.05 3.49 -1.77
C LYS A 45 8.79 2.08 -1.25
N ILE A 46 8.28 1.94 -0.02
CA ILE A 46 7.91 0.63 0.56
C ILE A 46 6.77 0.01 -0.26
N ALA A 47 5.76 0.79 -0.61
CA ALA A 47 4.62 0.35 -1.39
C ALA A 47 5.07 -0.14 -2.77
N LYS A 48 5.94 0.61 -3.43
CA LYS A 48 6.54 0.24 -4.72
C LYS A 48 7.39 -1.03 -4.64
N ALA A 49 8.21 -1.16 -3.59
CA ALA A 49 9.01 -2.36 -3.34
C ALA A 49 8.14 -3.62 -3.15
N LEU A 50 6.99 -3.45 -2.48
CA LEU A 50 6.02 -4.51 -2.25
C LEU A 50 5.03 -4.68 -3.42
N GLY A 51 5.03 -3.78 -4.41
CA GLY A 51 3.98 -3.71 -5.44
C GLY A 51 2.58 -3.51 -4.86
N THR A 52 2.45 -2.74 -3.78
CA THR A 52 1.16 -2.35 -3.17
C THR A 52 0.98 -0.83 -3.22
N SER A 53 -0.15 -0.34 -2.71
CA SER A 53 -0.43 1.10 -2.58
C SER A 53 -0.08 1.59 -1.18
N VAL A 54 0.25 2.88 -1.03
CA VAL A 54 0.51 3.48 0.30
C VAL A 54 -0.67 3.30 1.26
N SER A 55 -1.90 3.43 0.76
CA SER A 55 -3.12 3.18 1.53
C SER A 55 -3.25 1.74 2.04
N ASP A 56 -2.62 0.78 1.37
CA ASP A 56 -2.61 -0.63 1.79
C ASP A 56 -1.70 -0.87 3.02
N LEU A 57 -0.67 -0.02 3.15
CA LEU A 57 0.30 -0.04 4.25
C LEU A 57 -0.22 0.66 5.51
N LEU A 58 -1.22 1.53 5.34
CA LEU A 58 -1.90 2.28 6.37
C LEU A 58 -3.18 1.53 6.76
N ASP A 59 -3.61 1.62 8.02
CA ASP A 59 -4.94 1.13 8.44
C ASP A 59 -6.10 2.00 7.92
N GLU A 60 -5.86 2.81 6.88
CA GLU A 60 -6.97 3.38 6.13
C GLU A 60 -7.54 2.23 5.33
N GLU A 61 -8.51 1.54 5.96
CA GLU A 61 -9.54 0.74 5.32
C GLU A 61 -9.77 1.34 3.94
N LYS A 62 -9.19 0.70 2.91
CA LYS A 62 -9.55 1.06 1.55
C LYS A 62 -11.06 0.87 1.54
N PRO A 63 -11.88 1.92 1.31
CA PRO A 63 -13.18 1.62 0.72
C PRO A 63 -12.84 0.77 -0.50
N GLU A 64 -13.45 -0.40 -0.55
CA GLU A 64 -13.17 -1.52 -1.42
C GLU A 64 -13.43 -1.18 -2.90
N LEU A 65 -12.79 -0.14 -3.42
CA LEU A 65 -12.92 0.40 -4.77
C LEU A 65 -12.05 -0.40 -5.74
N GLU A 66 -12.03 -1.72 -5.58
CA GLU A 66 -12.18 -2.60 -6.73
C GLU A 66 -13.64 -3.07 -6.74
N ASP A 67 -14.56 -2.11 -6.86
CA ASP A 67 -15.93 -2.37 -7.25
C ASP A 67 -15.86 -3.07 -8.62
N LYS A 68 -15.90 -4.41 -8.62
CA LYS A 68 -16.04 -5.28 -9.79
C LYS A 68 -17.29 -4.95 -10.64
N ASN A 69 -18.10 -3.99 -10.20
CA ASN A 69 -19.33 -3.49 -10.81
C ASN A 69 -19.19 -2.07 -11.43
N THR A 70 -17.96 -1.60 -11.69
CA THR A 70 -17.76 -0.30 -12.35
C THR A 70 -17.59 -0.47 -13.86
N ILE A 71 -18.61 -0.12 -14.64
CA ILE A 71 -18.50 -0.03 -16.10
C ILE A 71 -17.98 1.36 -16.48
N THR A 72 -16.98 1.38 -17.36
CA THR A 72 -16.52 2.62 -18.00
C THR A 72 -17.23 2.80 -19.33
N CYS A 73 -17.91 3.93 -19.53
CA CYS A 73 -18.59 4.22 -20.79
C CYS A 73 -17.57 4.49 -21.92
N PRO A 74 -17.65 3.80 -23.08
CA PRO A 74 -16.69 3.95 -24.18
C PRO A 74 -16.84 5.27 -24.97
N VAL A 75 -17.85 6.09 -24.69
CA VAL A 75 -18.12 7.35 -25.43
C VAL A 75 -17.68 8.58 -24.64
N CYS A 76 -17.88 8.60 -23.32
CA CYS A 76 -17.56 9.76 -22.47
C CYS A 76 -16.56 9.44 -21.35
N HIS A 77 -16.12 8.19 -21.21
CA HIS A 77 -15.20 7.72 -20.16
C HIS A 77 -15.68 7.91 -18.72
N THR A 78 -16.97 8.22 -18.51
CA THR A 78 -17.56 8.27 -17.17
C THR A 78 -17.66 6.87 -16.57
N LYS A 79 -17.32 6.76 -15.29
CA LYS A 79 -17.40 5.52 -14.50
C LYS A 79 -18.76 5.44 -13.82
N PHE A 80 -19.44 4.32 -13.97
CA PHE A 80 -20.77 4.09 -13.37
C PHE A 80 -20.74 2.85 -12.49
N LYS A 81 -21.29 2.96 -11.27
CA LYS A 81 -21.47 1.85 -10.35
C LYS A 81 -22.84 1.21 -10.60
N MET A 82 -22.87 -0.07 -10.97
CA MET A 82 -24.13 -0.82 -11.04
C MET A 82 -24.53 -1.28 -9.63
N GLU A 83 -25.60 -0.69 -9.11
CA GLU A 83 -26.36 -1.19 -7.95
C GLU A 83 -27.61 -1.91 -8.45
N ARG A 84 -28.04 -2.93 -7.70
CA ARG A 84 -29.08 -3.88 -8.12
C ARG A 84 -30.48 -3.37 -7.81
#